data_AF-A0A835LLG7-F1
#
_entry.id   AF-A0A835LLG7-F1
#
_cell.length_a   1.000
_cell.length_b   1.000
_cell.length_c   1.000
_cell.angle_alpha   90.00
_cell.angle_beta   90.00
_cell.angle_gamma   90.00
#
_symmetry.space_group_name_H-M   'P 1'
#
loop_
_entity.id
_entity.type
_entity.pdbx_description
1 polymer ?
#
loop_
_entity_poly.entity_id
_entity_poly.type
_entity_poly.pdbx_seq_one_letter_code
_entity_poly.pdbx_strand_id
1 'polypeptide(L)'
;MGNAISPCCQPKVLRSSVKLIFYEGTTKILTGKNIAGEVMFQFPNMVVCHADSFYIGQPIPTLSIDDKLVPGETYFVLPVDHFACKVLSISSLSSLVSSPKLAPINFGGHEGPFEYVKCANGRLLIKVSPEFITKLISKRTETGKYLSFLVQSRDGEQSLVDEPGPGDQSVINGW
;
A
#
# COMPACT_ATOMS: atom_id res chain seq x y z
N MET A 1 42.25 -22.99 10.03
CA MET A 1 41.14 -23.24 10.98
C MET A 1 40.99 -21.97 11.81
N GLY A 2 40.13 -21.05 11.40
CA GLY A 2 40.03 -19.69 11.95
C GLY A 2 38.56 -19.28 11.99
N ASN A 3 38.12 -18.82 13.15
CA ASN A 3 36.73 -18.78 13.58
C ASN A 3 35.90 -17.73 12.83
N ALA A 4 34.70 -18.12 12.39
CA ALA A 4 33.69 -17.21 11.87
C ALA A 4 33.16 -16.33 13.02
N ILE A 5 33.36 -15.02 12.90
CA ILE A 5 32.77 -14.02 13.78
C ILE A 5 31.35 -13.76 13.28
N SER A 6 30.38 -14.02 14.15
CA SER A 6 28.94 -13.81 13.96
C SER A 6 28.59 -12.33 13.73
N PRO A 7 27.39 -12.03 13.20
CA PRO A 7 26.36 -11.61 14.15
C PRO A 7 24.99 -12.21 13.80
N CYS A 8 24.69 -13.36 14.39
CA CYS A 8 23.32 -13.74 14.67
C CYS A 8 22.79 -12.85 15.81
N CYS A 9 22.48 -11.59 15.51
CA CYS A 9 21.79 -10.69 16.43
C CYS A 9 20.31 -11.07 16.50
N GLN A 10 20.05 -12.12 17.27
CA GLN A 10 18.86 -12.45 18.04
C GLN A 10 17.47 -11.98 17.54
N PRO A 11 16.57 -12.93 17.21
CA PRO A 11 15.13 -12.68 17.05
C PRO A 11 14.38 -12.33 18.35
N LYS A 12 15.05 -12.14 19.49
CA LYS A 12 14.39 -11.94 20.80
C LYS A 12 13.87 -10.52 21.01
N VAL A 13 14.54 -9.49 20.48
CA VAL A 13 14.13 -8.08 20.64
C VAL A 13 12.82 -7.80 19.90
N LEU A 14 12.58 -8.48 18.77
CA LEU A 14 11.34 -8.37 18.00
C LEU A 14 10.12 -8.95 18.73
N ARG A 15 10.30 -9.94 19.63
CA ARG A 15 9.16 -10.60 20.31
C ARG A 15 8.52 -9.75 21.40
N SER A 16 9.21 -8.73 21.90
CA SER A 16 8.70 -7.80 22.91
C SER A 16 8.57 -6.37 22.39
N SER A 17 8.65 -6.19 21.07
CA SER A 17 8.48 -4.89 20.43
C SER A 17 7.38 -4.92 19.38
N VAL A 18 6.77 -3.76 19.17
CA VAL A 18 5.71 -3.53 18.19
C VAL A 18 6.33 -2.77 17.03
N LYS A 19 6.06 -3.21 15.79
CA LYS A 19 6.52 -2.51 14.59
C LYS A 19 5.43 -1.57 14.08
N LEU A 20 5.71 -0.28 14.04
CA LEU A 20 4.86 0.73 13.41
C LEU A 20 5.44 1.12 12.05
N ILE A 21 4.66 1.02 10.99
CA ILE A 21 5.01 1.51 9.66
C ILE A 21 4.15 2.71 9.36
N PHE A 22 4.77 3.88 9.28
CA PHE A 22 4.11 5.13 8.99
C PHE A 22 3.94 5.31 7.49
N TYR A 23 2.87 6.00 7.13
CA TYR A 23 2.75 6.63 5.82
C TYR A 23 3.99 7.50 5.56
N GLU A 24 4.51 7.46 4.33
CA GLU A 24 5.86 7.91 3.91
C GLU A 24 7.00 6.87 4.06
N GLY A 25 6.75 5.71 4.67
CA GLY A 25 7.69 4.59 4.73
C GLY A 25 8.60 4.58 5.96
N THR A 26 8.42 5.52 6.87
CA THR A 26 9.17 5.53 8.14
C THR A 26 8.73 4.36 9.01
N THR A 27 9.66 3.54 9.49
CA THR A 27 9.36 2.46 10.43
C THR A 27 9.86 2.83 11.82
N LYS A 28 9.02 2.72 12.84
CA LYS A 28 9.42 2.84 14.25
C LYS A 28 9.16 1.54 14.98
N ILE A 29 10.07 1.18 15.87
CA ILE A 29 9.92 0.02 16.74
C ILE A 29 9.60 0.56 18.14
N LEU A 30 8.43 0.23 18.66
CA LEU A 30 8.04 0.55 20.03
C LEU A 30 8.36 -0.63 20.94
N THR A 31 8.92 -0.38 22.11
CA THR A 31 9.21 -1.43 23.10
C THR A 31 8.30 -1.24 24.31
N GLY A 32 7.80 -2.34 24.88
CA GLY A 32 6.96 -2.31 26.08
C GLY A 32 5.46 -2.29 25.81
N LYS A 33 4.68 -1.98 26.84
CA LYS A 33 3.20 -1.97 26.80
C LYS A 33 2.74 -0.63 26.22
N ASN A 34 2.47 -0.62 24.91
CA ASN A 34 2.02 0.56 24.20
C ASN A 34 0.52 0.44 23.89
N ILE A 35 -0.20 1.54 24.01
CA ILE A 35 -1.62 1.63 23.66
C ILE A 35 -1.73 2.41 22.35
N ALA A 36 -2.64 2.01 21.45
CA ALA A 36 -2.86 2.67 20.17
C ALA A 36 -3.16 4.17 20.35
N GLY A 37 -3.90 4.52 21.40
CA GLY A 37 -4.15 5.89 21.82
C GLY A 37 -2.91 6.75 22.07
N GLU A 38 -1.80 6.17 22.54
CA GLU A 38 -0.55 6.93 22.74
C GLU A 38 0.07 7.36 21.41
N VAL A 39 -0.02 6.49 20.39
CA VAL A 39 0.43 6.79 19.02
C VAL A 39 -0.49 7.81 18.38
N MET A 40 -1.81 7.62 18.49
CA MET A 40 -2.81 8.56 17.96
C MET A 40 -2.74 9.94 18.65
N PHE A 41 -2.38 9.99 19.93
CA PHE A 41 -2.16 11.24 20.66
C PHE A 41 -0.91 11.99 20.17
N GLN A 42 0.17 11.26 19.89
CA GLN A 42 1.38 11.86 19.29
C GLN A 42 1.14 12.35 17.85
N PHE A 43 0.24 11.67 17.11
CA PHE A 43 -0.06 11.98 15.71
C PHE A 43 -1.59 12.09 15.50
N PRO A 44 -2.21 13.24 15.85
CA PRO A 44 -3.67 13.40 15.92
C PRO A 44 -4.43 13.25 14.59
N ASN A 45 -3.73 13.32 13.45
CA ASN A 45 -4.29 13.14 12.12
C ASN A 45 -3.97 11.76 11.51
N MET A 46 -3.53 10.81 12.34
CA MET A 46 -3.18 9.45 11.92
C MET A 46 -4.04 8.43 12.67
N VAL A 47 -4.41 7.36 11.97
CA VAL A 47 -5.06 6.18 12.54
C VAL A 47 -4.07 5.01 12.57
N VAL A 48 -4.23 4.12 13.54
CA VAL A 48 -3.44 2.89 13.67
C VAL A 48 -4.30 1.71 13.25
N CYS A 49 -3.78 0.88 12.35
CA CYS A 49 -4.46 -0.30 11.81
C CYS A 49 -3.56 -1.53 11.92
N HIS A 50 -4.14 -2.70 12.20
CA HIS A 50 -3.38 -3.95 12.21
C HIS A 50 -3.01 -4.38 10.78
N ALA A 51 -1.75 -4.75 10.53
CA ALA A 51 -1.25 -4.95 9.17
C ALA A 51 -1.99 -6.06 8.39
N ASP A 52 -2.43 -7.11 9.07
CA ASP A 52 -3.14 -8.24 8.47
C ASP A 52 -4.67 -8.11 8.40
N SER A 53 -5.24 -6.96 8.74
CA SER A 53 -6.70 -6.80 8.86
C SER A 53 -7.35 -6.05 7.69
N PHE A 54 -6.63 -5.86 6.59
CA PHE A 54 -7.11 -5.08 5.43
C PHE A 54 -7.85 -5.97 4.43
N TYR A 55 -9.15 -5.72 4.24
CA TYR A 55 -10.00 -6.48 3.31
C TYR A 55 -10.79 -5.55 2.39
N ILE A 56 -10.79 -5.82 1.08
CA ILE A 56 -11.57 -5.03 0.11
C ILE A 56 -13.07 -5.15 0.44
N GLY A 57 -13.76 -4.02 0.42
CA GLY A 57 -15.20 -3.92 0.69
C GLY A 57 -15.59 -4.04 2.16
N GLN A 58 -14.61 -4.06 3.09
CA GLN A 58 -14.85 -4.05 4.52
C GLN A 58 -14.47 -2.71 5.14
N PRO A 59 -15.04 -2.34 6.31
CA PRO A 59 -14.57 -1.20 7.07
C PRO A 59 -13.07 -1.28 7.35
N ILE A 60 -12.40 -0.14 7.38
CA ILE A 60 -10.97 -0.08 7.68
C ILE A 60 -10.77 -0.51 9.14
N PRO A 61 -9.82 -1.43 9.41
CA PRO A 61 -9.60 -2.01 10.73
C PRO A 61 -8.83 -1.06 11.66
N THR A 62 -9.36 0.13 11.90
CA THR A 62 -8.77 1.11 12.82
C THR A 62 -8.89 0.62 14.26
N LEU A 63 -7.79 0.64 15.00
CA LEU A 63 -7.78 0.39 16.43
C LEU A 63 -8.46 1.52 17.19
N SER A 64 -8.99 1.20 18.37
CA SER A 64 -9.55 2.17 19.31
C SER A 64 -8.46 2.81 20.17
N ILE A 65 -8.76 3.95 20.79
CA ILE A 65 -7.82 4.66 21.67
C ILE A 65 -7.34 3.77 22.84
N ASP A 66 -8.16 2.83 23.32
CA ASP A 66 -7.87 1.94 24.43
C ASP A 66 -7.24 0.60 24.02
N ASP A 67 -7.12 0.33 22.71
CA ASP A 67 -6.59 -0.93 22.22
C ASP A 67 -5.08 -1.04 22.48
N LYS A 68 -4.67 -2.18 23.03
CA LYS A 68 -3.26 -2.46 23.31
C LYS A 68 -2.57 -2.99 22.06
N LEU A 69 -1.40 -2.45 21.77
CA LEU A 69 -0.56 -2.97 20.69
C LEU A 69 0.11 -4.26 21.15
N VAL A 70 -0.04 -5.32 20.36
CA VAL A 70 0.46 -6.65 20.68
C VAL A 70 1.94 -6.74 20.30
N PRO A 71 2.84 -7.06 21.24
CA PRO A 71 4.25 -7.25 20.91
C PRO A 71 4.46 -8.38 19.91
N GLY A 72 5.34 -8.18 18.94
CA GLY A 72 5.58 -9.08 17.82
C GLY A 72 4.75 -8.76 16.57
N GLU A 73 3.68 -8.00 16.70
CA GLU A 73 2.80 -7.63 15.58
C GLU A 73 3.23 -6.34 14.89
N THR A 74 2.76 -6.19 13.65
CA THR A 74 2.99 -5.00 12.82
C THR A 74 1.70 -4.21 12.63
N TYR A 75 1.82 -2.89 12.75
CA TYR A 75 0.71 -1.96 12.58
C TYR A 75 1.08 -0.85 11.60
N PHE A 76 0.11 -0.42 10.81
CA PHE A 76 0.23 0.73 9.93
C PHE A 76 -0.30 1.98 10.61
N VAL A 77 0.43 3.09 10.48
CA VAL A 77 0.02 4.42 10.92
C VAL A 77 -0.24 5.26 9.69
N LEU A 78 -1.52 5.53 9.41
CA LEU A 78 -2.00 6.05 8.12
C LEU A 78 -2.82 7.32 8.31
N PRO A 79 -2.77 8.31 7.41
CA PRO A 79 -3.51 9.56 7.59
C PRO A 79 -5.01 9.34 7.43
N VAL A 80 -5.80 10.05 8.23
CA VAL A 80 -7.27 9.90 8.22
C VAL A 80 -7.89 10.33 6.89
N ASP A 81 -7.28 11.27 6.18
CA ASP A 81 -7.78 11.85 4.93
C ASP A 81 -7.91 10.83 3.80
N HIS A 82 -7.05 9.81 3.76
CA HIS A 82 -7.09 8.75 2.74
C HIS A 82 -8.25 7.76 2.92
N PHE A 83 -9.00 7.91 4.01
CA PHE A 83 -10.03 6.98 4.45
C PHE A 83 -11.43 7.60 4.52
N ALA A 84 -11.68 8.63 3.71
CA ALA A 84 -12.97 9.34 3.64
C ALA A 84 -14.20 8.42 3.57
N CYS A 85 -14.09 7.30 2.85
CA CYS A 85 -15.22 6.38 2.64
C CYS A 85 -15.43 5.33 3.76
N LYS A 86 -14.60 5.30 4.83
CA LYS A 86 -14.60 4.30 5.93
C LYS A 86 -14.46 2.82 5.54
N VAL A 87 -14.77 2.47 4.29
CA VAL A 87 -14.66 1.15 3.69
C VAL A 87 -13.41 1.13 2.82
N LEU A 88 -12.65 0.06 2.93
CA LEU A 88 -11.46 -0.16 2.14
C LEU A 88 -11.85 -0.56 0.72
N SER A 89 -11.70 0.37 -0.21
CA SER A 89 -11.93 0.18 -1.64
C SER A 89 -10.62 0.24 -2.42
N ILE A 90 -10.66 -0.11 -3.71
CA ILE A 90 -9.52 0.09 -4.62
C ILE A 90 -9.12 1.57 -4.68
N SER A 91 -10.09 2.49 -4.64
CA SER A 91 -9.85 3.93 -4.57
C SER A 91 -9.13 4.35 -3.29
N SER A 92 -9.51 3.75 -2.14
CA SER A 92 -8.82 3.98 -0.87
C SER A 92 -7.36 3.50 -0.93
N LEU A 93 -7.11 2.32 -1.52
CA LEU A 93 -5.74 1.84 -1.75
C LEU A 93 -4.94 2.75 -2.67
N SER A 94 -5.57 3.25 -3.74
CA SER A 94 -4.94 4.23 -4.64
C SER A 94 -4.60 5.54 -3.94
N SER A 95 -5.43 5.95 -2.97
CA SER A 95 -5.17 7.16 -2.17
C SER A 95 -3.95 6.99 -1.27
N LEU A 96 -3.69 5.78 -0.77
CA LEU A 96 -2.53 5.45 0.05
C LEU A 96 -1.20 5.41 -0.73
N VAL A 97 -1.23 5.58 -2.05
CA VAL A 97 -0.03 5.60 -2.88
C VAL A 97 0.75 6.89 -2.60
N SER A 98 1.79 6.75 -1.78
CA SER A 98 2.67 7.88 -1.40
C SER A 98 3.60 8.29 -2.54
N SER A 99 3.85 7.41 -3.53
CA SER A 99 4.70 7.73 -4.68
C SER A 99 4.14 7.23 -6.01
N PRO A 100 4.19 8.03 -7.08
CA PRO A 100 3.66 7.64 -8.38
C PRO A 100 4.54 6.66 -9.17
N LYS A 101 5.54 6.04 -8.52
CA LYS A 101 6.54 5.15 -9.14
C LYS A 101 6.56 3.77 -8.46
N LEU A 102 5.40 3.16 -8.28
CA LEU A 102 5.33 1.77 -7.88
C LEU A 102 5.65 0.90 -9.10
N ALA A 103 6.49 -0.12 -8.91
CA ALA A 103 6.75 -1.10 -9.96
C ALA A 103 5.44 -1.76 -10.41
N PRO A 104 5.34 -2.27 -11.67
CA PRO A 104 4.18 -3.02 -12.12
C PRO A 104 3.80 -4.10 -11.10
N ILE A 105 2.55 -4.10 -10.69
CA ILE A 105 2.04 -5.04 -9.70
C ILE A 105 1.98 -6.41 -10.37
N ASN A 106 2.86 -7.32 -9.96
CA ASN A 106 2.81 -8.70 -10.41
C ASN A 106 1.68 -9.41 -9.66
N PHE A 107 0.59 -9.70 -10.37
CA PHE A 107 -0.51 -10.52 -9.86
C PHE A 107 -0.23 -12.03 -9.95
N GLY A 108 0.87 -12.43 -10.62
CA GLY A 108 1.29 -13.82 -10.77
C GLY A 108 2.36 -14.19 -9.73
N GLY A 109 1.99 -15.04 -8.76
CA GLY A 109 2.92 -15.59 -7.75
C GLY A 109 2.24 -15.82 -6.40
N HIS A 110 2.89 -16.60 -5.52
CA HIS A 110 2.45 -16.81 -4.13
C HIS A 110 2.54 -15.54 -3.25
N GLU A 111 3.12 -14.46 -3.78
CA GLU A 111 3.42 -13.19 -3.10
C GLU A 111 2.62 -12.02 -3.73
N GLY A 112 1.41 -12.32 -4.22
CA GLY A 112 0.53 -11.35 -4.86
C GLY A 112 -0.03 -10.30 -3.89
N PRO A 113 -0.59 -9.19 -4.41
CA PRO A 113 -1.17 -8.11 -3.61
C PRO A 113 -2.45 -8.52 -2.87
N PHE A 114 -3.12 -9.56 -3.36
CA PHE A 114 -4.43 -9.99 -2.88
C PHE A 114 -4.45 -11.49 -2.58
N GLU A 115 -5.04 -11.84 -1.45
CA GLU A 115 -5.30 -13.20 -0.99
C GLU A 115 -6.82 -13.39 -0.87
N TYR A 116 -7.33 -14.50 -1.40
CA TYR A 116 -8.75 -14.83 -1.33
C TYR A 116 -9.03 -15.73 -0.13
N VAL A 117 -9.72 -15.19 0.88
CA VAL A 117 -10.00 -15.88 2.15
C VAL A 117 -11.48 -16.26 2.21
N LYS A 118 -11.78 -17.55 2.38
CA LYS A 118 -13.16 -18.03 2.57
C LYS A 118 -13.59 -17.81 4.03
N CYS A 119 -14.63 -17.01 4.23
CA CYS A 119 -15.22 -16.79 5.56
C CYS A 119 -16.13 -17.95 5.99
N ALA A 120 -16.36 -18.05 7.30
CA ALA A 120 -17.27 -19.04 7.91
C ALA A 120 -18.71 -18.95 7.37
N ASN A 121 -19.14 -17.77 6.91
CA ASN A 121 -20.44 -17.54 6.27
C ASN A 121 -20.50 -17.97 4.79
N GLY A 122 -19.44 -18.60 4.27
CA GLY A 122 -19.34 -19.04 2.87
C GLY A 122 -19.00 -17.93 1.88
N ARG A 123 -18.90 -16.66 2.30
CA ARG A 123 -18.51 -15.55 1.44
C ARG A 123 -16.99 -15.53 1.25
N LEU A 124 -16.54 -15.06 0.10
CA LEU A 124 -15.13 -14.85 -0.20
C LEU A 124 -14.74 -13.40 0.15
N LEU A 125 -13.68 -13.23 0.92
CA LEU A 125 -13.06 -11.93 1.18
C LEU A 125 -11.77 -11.80 0.39
N ILE A 126 -11.48 -10.58 -0.06
CA ILE A 126 -10.21 -10.24 -0.71
C ILE A 126 -9.36 -9.54 0.34
N LYS A 127 -8.44 -10.29 0.96
CA LYS A 127 -7.44 -9.76 1.88
C LYS A 127 -6.33 -9.09 1.08
N VAL A 128 -5.90 -7.91 1.52
CA VAL A 128 -4.77 -7.20 0.94
C VAL A 128 -3.51 -7.57 1.72
N SER A 129 -2.43 -7.92 1.05
CA SER A 129 -1.21 -8.32 1.74
C SER A 129 -0.53 -7.14 2.43
N PRO A 130 -0.01 -7.32 3.66
CA PRO A 130 0.67 -6.25 4.40
C PRO A 130 1.92 -5.76 3.66
N GLU A 131 2.61 -6.64 2.95
CA GLU A 131 3.75 -6.27 2.12
C GLU A 131 3.37 -5.34 0.98
N PHE A 132 2.21 -5.58 0.35
CA PHE A 132 1.71 -4.70 -0.69
C PHE A 132 1.38 -3.32 -0.14
N ILE A 133 0.66 -3.23 0.98
CA ILE A 133 0.37 -1.94 1.64
C ILE A 133 1.65 -1.21 2.02
N THR A 134 2.64 -1.93 2.57
CA THR A 134 3.96 -1.37 2.88
C THR A 134 4.61 -0.77 1.64
N LYS A 135 4.55 -1.45 0.49
CA LYS A 135 5.06 -0.94 -0.79
C LYS A 135 4.30 0.31 -1.25
N LEU A 136 2.98 0.39 -1.04
CA LEU A 136 2.17 1.57 -1.43
C LEU A 136 2.57 2.83 -0.65
N ILE A 137 2.76 2.69 0.67
CA ILE A 137 2.98 3.82 1.57
C ILE A 137 4.45 4.21 1.73
N SER A 138 5.39 3.37 1.28
CA SER A 138 6.82 3.65 1.36
C SER A 138 7.27 4.56 0.22
N LYS A 139 7.92 5.67 0.53
CA LYS A 139 8.53 6.56 -0.47
C LYS A 139 9.78 5.90 -1.05
N ARG A 140 9.79 5.61 -2.36
CA ARG A 140 11.01 5.12 -3.04
C ARG A 140 12.01 6.27 -3.15
N THR A 141 13.18 6.15 -2.53
CA THR A 141 14.33 7.04 -2.81
C THR A 141 14.85 6.79 -4.23
N GLU A 142 15.15 7.88 -4.93
CA GLU A 142 15.19 8.00 -6.38
C GLU A 142 16.47 7.41 -7.00
N THR A 143 16.33 6.56 -8.02
CA THR A 143 17.24 6.60 -9.18
C THR A 143 16.38 6.61 -10.44
N GLY A 144 16.60 7.62 -11.27
CA GLY A 144 15.68 8.03 -12.32
C GLY A 144 15.42 7.00 -13.41
N LYS A 145 14.15 6.91 -13.81
CA LYS A 145 13.66 6.99 -15.20
C LYS A 145 12.14 7.08 -15.16
N TYR A 146 11.59 7.94 -16.02
CA TYR A 146 10.16 8.17 -16.19
C TYR A 146 9.46 6.86 -16.58
N LEU A 147 8.54 6.36 -15.76
CA LEU A 147 7.55 5.36 -16.19
C LEU A 147 6.23 5.70 -15.50
N SER A 148 5.24 6.03 -16.33
CA SER A 148 3.84 6.25 -15.99
C SER A 148 3.16 4.93 -15.66
N PHE A 149 2.17 4.98 -14.78
CA PHE A 149 1.22 3.88 -14.59
C PHE A 149 0.35 3.73 -15.83
N LEU A 150 0.48 2.60 -16.53
CA LEU A 150 -0.59 2.08 -17.37
C LEU A 150 -1.13 0.83 -16.68
N VAL A 151 -2.38 0.92 -16.21
CA VAL A 151 -3.19 -0.28 -15.99
C VAL A 151 -3.39 -0.89 -17.37
N GLN A 152 -2.65 -1.95 -17.67
CA GLN A 152 -2.78 -2.62 -18.95
C GLN A 152 -3.98 -3.57 -18.85
N SER A 153 -5.15 -3.09 -19.29
CA SER A 153 -6.30 -3.97 -19.54
C SER A 153 -5.90 -4.96 -20.62
N ARG A 154 -6.04 -6.26 -20.33
CA ARG A 154 -5.89 -7.32 -21.32
C ARG A 154 -7.22 -7.49 -22.03
N ASP A 155 -7.58 -6.54 -22.86
CA ASP A 155 -8.66 -6.71 -23.82
C ASP A 155 -8.07 -6.41 -25.19
N GLY A 156 -7.66 -7.50 -25.86
CA GLY A 156 -7.21 -7.44 -27.24
C GLY A 156 -8.41 -7.20 -28.14
N GLU A 157 -8.46 -6.06 -28.78
CA GLU A 157 -9.15 -5.89 -30.05
C GLU A 157 -8.41 -4.83 -30.88
N GLN A 158 -7.73 -5.28 -31.93
CA GLN A 158 -7.18 -4.41 -32.96
C GLN A 158 -8.34 -3.91 -33.82
N SER A 159 -8.65 -2.61 -33.79
CA SER A 159 -9.40 -1.98 -34.88
C SER A 159 -8.44 -1.08 -35.65
N LEU A 160 -8.12 -1.55 -36.85
CA LEU A 160 -7.48 -0.79 -37.93
C LEU A 160 -8.31 0.48 -38.19
N VAL A 161 -7.69 1.67 -38.14
CA VAL A 161 -8.32 2.91 -38.62
C VAL A 161 -7.60 3.34 -39.89
N ASP A 162 -8.31 3.31 -41.00
CA ASP A 162 -7.89 3.83 -42.31
C ASP A 162 -8.16 5.35 -42.32
N GLU A 163 -7.12 6.17 -42.45
CA GLU A 163 -7.22 7.63 -42.62
C GLU A 163 -7.35 8.00 -44.11
N PRO A 164 -8.37 8.77 -44.53
CA PRO A 164 -8.30 9.52 -45.79
C PRO A 164 -7.61 10.88 -45.59
N GLY A 165 -6.57 11.13 -46.39
CA GLY A 165 -5.65 12.26 -46.28
C GLY A 165 -6.21 13.68 -46.52
N PRO A 166 -5.36 14.70 -46.28
CA PRO A 166 -5.78 16.07 -45.98
C PRO A 166 -6.14 16.90 -47.23
N GLY A 167 -7.23 17.66 -47.11
CA GLY A 167 -7.63 18.69 -48.05
C GLY A 167 -6.78 19.95 -47.91
N ASP A 168 -6.23 20.40 -49.04
CA ASP A 168 -5.54 21.68 -49.20
C ASP A 168 -6.50 22.86 -48.97
N GLN A 169 -6.07 23.81 -48.14
CA GLN A 169 -6.63 25.16 -48.11
C GLN A 169 -5.52 26.16 -47.78
N SER A 170 -5.05 26.85 -48.82
CA SER A 170 -4.25 28.07 -48.72
C SER A 170 -4.41 28.88 -50.01
N VAL A 171 -5.27 29.89 -49.99
CA VAL A 171 -5.06 31.14 -50.75
C VAL A 171 -5.63 32.29 -49.92
N ILE A 172 -4.72 33.02 -49.27
CA ILE A 172 -4.92 34.40 -48.83
C ILE A 172 -4.53 35.30 -49.99
N ASN A 173 -5.44 36.17 -50.46
CA ASN A 173 -5.10 37.29 -51.34
C ASN A 173 -5.68 38.55 -50.73
N GLY A 174 -4.79 39.46 -50.35
CA GLY A 174 -5.11 40.83 -49.97
C GLY A 174 -3.99 41.75 -50.44
N TRP A 175 -4.40 42.73 -51.25
CA TRP A 175 -3.67 43.89 -51.81
C TRP A 175 -2.85 43.65 -53.07
#